data_AF-A0A820FM40-F1
#
_entry.id   AF-A0A820FM40-F1
#
_cell.length_a   1.000
_cell.length_b   1.000
_cell.length_c   1.000
_cell.angle_alpha   90.00
_cell.angle_beta   90.00
_cell.angle_gamma   90.00
#
_symmetry.space_group_name_H-M   'P 1'
#
loop_
_entity.id
_entity.type
_entity.pdbx_description
1 polymer ?
#
loop_
_entity_poly.entity_id
_entity_poly.type
_entity_poly.pdbx_seq_one_letter_code
_entity_poly.pdbx_strand_id
1 'polypeptide(L)'
;MSNDDMLSCRIVCSHDLFSNMTVTKIIRRFQYLIERLFSMDSNINQTDILVVPITKLSLILPEEVYEMEQIVFFRQPDTMNEAPASYAQARIWLDERIRFDSKNSQVA
;
A
#
# COMPACT_ATOMS: atom_id res chain seq x y z
N MET A 1 -24.79 -23.90 19.01
CA MET A 1 -23.45 -23.27 18.98
C MET A 1 -23.69 -21.80 19.29
N SER A 2 -23.06 -21.28 20.35
CA SER A 2 -23.33 -19.92 20.82
C SER A 2 -22.77 -18.91 19.82
N ASN A 3 -23.55 -17.87 19.47
CA ASN A 3 -23.13 -16.80 18.56
C ASN A 3 -22.26 -15.73 19.25
N ASP A 4 -21.81 -15.99 20.49
CA ASP A 4 -21.19 -14.99 21.36
C ASP A 4 -19.82 -14.49 20.87
N ASP A 5 -19.20 -15.19 19.90
CA ASP A 5 -17.88 -14.85 19.36
C ASP A 5 -17.93 -14.07 18.03
N MET A 6 -19.11 -13.67 17.54
CA MET A 6 -19.24 -13.00 16.24
C MET A 6 -19.48 -11.49 16.37
N LEU A 7 -18.61 -10.69 15.74
CA LEU A 7 -18.85 -9.26 15.57
C LEU A 7 -19.85 -9.01 14.43
N SER A 8 -20.98 -8.41 14.77
CA SER A 8 -21.99 -7.97 13.79
C SER A 8 -21.95 -6.45 13.64
N CYS A 9 -21.76 -5.97 12.41
CA CYS A 9 -21.77 -4.56 12.08
C CYS A 9 -22.85 -4.29 11.03
N ARG A 10 -23.67 -3.25 11.25
CA ARG A 10 -24.69 -2.79 10.31
C ARG A 10 -24.34 -1.41 9.79
N ILE A 11 -24.16 -1.31 8.48
CA ILE A 11 -23.96 -0.03 7.78
C ILE A 11 -25.27 0.36 7.09
N VAL A 12 -25.73 1.58 7.32
CA VAL A 12 -26.95 2.15 6.73
C VAL A 12 -26.56 3.37 5.91
N CYS A 13 -26.93 3.37 4.63
CA CYS A 13 -26.59 4.43 3.67
C CYS A 13 -27.84 4.94 2.96
N SER A 14 -27.84 6.20 2.54
CA SER A 14 -28.90 6.74 1.68
C SER A 14 -28.82 6.16 0.27
N HIS A 15 -29.94 5.64 -0.24
CA HIS A 15 -30.03 5.12 -1.60
C HIS A 15 -29.91 6.22 -2.68
N ASP A 16 -30.19 7.47 -2.32
CA ASP A 16 -30.06 8.62 -3.25
C ASP A 16 -28.59 8.97 -3.51
N LEU A 17 -27.71 8.61 -2.58
CA LEU A 17 -26.28 8.93 -2.64
C LEU A 17 -25.41 7.73 -2.99
N PHE A 18 -25.86 6.51 -2.66
CA PHE A 18 -25.05 5.32 -2.78
C PHE A 18 -25.78 4.22 -3.54
N SER A 19 -25.14 3.74 -4.61
CA SER A 19 -25.54 2.50 -5.26
C SER A 19 -25.22 1.29 -4.36
N ASN A 20 -25.94 0.19 -4.54
CA ASN A 20 -25.64 -1.07 -3.84
C ASN A 20 -24.20 -1.52 -4.05
N MET A 21 -23.68 -1.38 -5.27
CA MET A 21 -22.28 -1.68 -5.60
C MET A 21 -21.30 -0.84 -4.77
N THR A 22 -21.57 0.45 -4.63
CA THR A 22 -20.74 1.35 -3.81
C THR A 22 -20.76 0.93 -2.34
N VAL A 23 -21.95 0.62 -1.80
CA VAL A 23 -22.09 0.15 -0.41
C VAL A 23 -21.34 -1.16 -0.20
N THR A 24 -21.43 -2.12 -1.12
CA THR A 24 -20.68 -3.38 -1.04
C THR A 24 -19.16 -3.14 -1.02
N LYS A 25 -18.65 -2.23 -1.84
CA LYS A 25 -17.22 -1.86 -1.83
C LYS A 25 -16.80 -1.21 -0.50
N ILE A 26 -17.63 -0.33 0.05
CA ILE A 26 -17.39 0.29 1.37
C ILE A 26 -17.32 -0.78 2.45
N ILE A 27 -18.27 -1.72 2.49
CA ILE A 27 -18.30 -2.82 3.46
C ILE A 27 -17.02 -3.66 3.37
N ARG A 28 -16.61 -4.07 2.17
CA ARG A 28 -15.38 -4.87 1.98
C ARG A 28 -14.14 -4.14 2.48
N ARG A 29 -14.01 -2.84 2.18
CA ARG A 29 -12.88 -2.03 2.65
C ARG A 29 -12.91 -1.82 4.17
N PHE A 30 -14.10 -1.68 4.74
CA PHE A 30 -14.26 -1.60 6.19
C PHE A 30 -13.83 -2.89 6.88
N GLN A 31 -14.27 -4.05 6.38
CA GLN A 31 -13.84 -5.36 6.89
C GLN A 31 -12.33 -5.51 6.80
N TYR A 32 -11.74 -5.24 5.63
CA TYR A 32 -10.30 -5.29 5.41
C TYR A 32 -9.52 -4.39 6.38
N LEU A 33 -10.00 -3.17 6.61
CA LEU A 33 -9.37 -2.24 7.56
C LEU A 33 -9.39 -2.78 8.99
N ILE A 34 -10.52 -3.33 9.44
CA ILE A 34 -10.66 -3.91 10.77
C ILE A 34 -9.72 -5.11 10.93
N GLU A 35 -9.67 -6.01 9.94
CA GLU A 35 -8.74 -7.13 9.93
C GLU A 35 -7.28 -6.64 10.03
N ARG A 36 -6.91 -5.59 9.29
CA ARG A 36 -5.55 -5.03 9.34
C ARG A 36 -5.21 -4.34 10.65
N LEU A 37 -6.16 -3.67 11.28
CA LEU A 37 -5.98 -3.02 12.58
C LEU A 37 -5.70 -4.04 13.70
N PHE A 38 -6.33 -5.21 13.61
CA PHE A 38 -6.26 -6.24 14.65
C PHE A 38 -5.47 -7.50 14.25
N SER A 39 -4.91 -7.54 13.05
CA SER A 39 -3.96 -8.56 12.61
C SER A 39 -2.64 -8.36 13.33
N MET A 40 -2.59 -8.81 14.57
CA MET A 40 -1.35 -8.90 15.36
C MET A 40 -0.52 -10.03 14.74
N ASP A 41 0.62 -9.70 14.12
CA ASP A 41 1.58 -10.72 13.72
C ASP A 41 2.01 -11.45 14.99
N SER A 42 1.53 -12.68 15.17
CA SER A 42 1.72 -13.51 16.36
C SER A 42 3.17 -14.00 16.53
N ASN A 43 4.14 -13.29 15.96
CA ASN A 43 5.56 -13.59 16.10
C ASN A 43 6.10 -12.90 17.36
N ILE A 44 5.83 -13.56 18.49
CA ILE A 44 6.76 -13.84 19.59
C ILE A 44 7.77 -12.71 19.91
N ASN A 45 7.54 -12.04 21.05
CA ASN A 45 8.47 -11.19 21.83
C ASN A 45 8.57 -9.68 21.53
N GLN A 46 7.48 -8.98 21.23
CA GLN A 46 7.46 -7.52 21.35
C GLN A 46 6.30 -7.04 22.21
N THR A 47 6.62 -6.67 23.45
CA THR A 47 5.78 -5.89 24.38
C THR A 47 5.52 -4.47 23.89
N ASP A 48 6.06 -4.08 22.75
CA ASP A 48 5.68 -2.86 22.07
C ASP A 48 4.60 -3.20 21.06
N ILE A 49 3.35 -2.93 21.43
CA ILE A 49 2.22 -2.95 20.52
C ILE A 49 2.54 -1.94 19.41
N LEU A 50 3.14 -2.41 18.32
CA LEU A 50 3.35 -1.62 17.11
C LEU A 50 1.99 -1.44 16.45
N VAL A 51 1.19 -0.54 17.02
CA VAL A 51 -0.01 -0.02 16.37
C VAL A 51 0.46 0.62 15.07
N VAL A 52 0.21 -0.05 13.96
CA VAL A 52 0.48 0.53 12.64
C VAL A 52 -0.33 1.83 12.57
N PRO A 53 0.32 2.99 12.33
CA PRO A 53 -0.42 4.24 12.27
C PRO A 53 -1.46 4.14 11.16
N ILE A 54 -2.67 4.64 11.43
CA ILE A 54 -3.81 4.57 10.49
C ILE A 54 -3.43 5.13 9.10
N THR A 55 -2.54 6.11 9.05
CA THR A 55 -2.00 6.71 7.82
C THR A 55 -1.23 5.74 6.93
N LYS A 56 -0.75 4.61 7.47
CA LYS A 56 -0.04 3.56 6.72
C LYS A 56 -0.96 2.40 6.31
N LEU A 57 -2.24 2.40 6.73
CA LEU A 57 -3.18 1.37 6.34
C LEU A 57 -3.73 1.65 4.95
N SER A 58 -3.54 0.69 4.04
CA SER A 58 -4.15 0.75 2.71
C SER A 58 -5.62 0.38 2.78
N LEU A 59 -6.46 1.15 2.09
CA LEU A 59 -7.86 0.81 1.81
C LEU A 59 -8.05 0.16 0.44
N ILE A 60 -6.96 0.00 -0.32
CA ILE A 60 -6.97 -0.71 -1.59
C ILE A 60 -6.98 -2.20 -1.27
N LEU A 61 -7.99 -2.90 -1.79
CA LEU A 61 -8.14 -4.33 -1.57
C LEU A 61 -7.06 -5.12 -2.32
N PRO A 62 -6.65 -6.32 -1.85
CA PRO A 62 -5.65 -7.13 -2.54
C PRO A 62 -5.99 -7.42 -4.00
N GLU A 63 -7.27 -7.61 -4.33
CA GLU A 63 -7.71 -7.84 -5.72
C GLU A 63 -7.53 -6.59 -6.58
N GLU A 64 -7.76 -5.40 -6.00
CA GLU A 64 -7.53 -4.12 -6.67
C GLU A 64 -6.02 -3.89 -6.90
N VAL A 65 -5.17 -4.30 -5.95
CA VAL A 65 -3.71 -4.27 -6.13
C VAL A 65 -3.29 -5.20 -7.27
N TYR A 66 -3.82 -6.43 -7.30
CA TYR A 66 -3.53 -7.38 -8.36
C TYR A 66 -3.93 -6.83 -9.75
N GLU A 67 -5.12 -6.26 -9.88
CA GLU A 67 -5.57 -5.63 -11.13
C GLU A 67 -4.63 -4.49 -11.56
N MET A 68 -4.20 -3.65 -10.61
CA MET A 68 -3.26 -2.56 -10.86
C MET A 68 -1.89 -3.10 -11.32
N GLU A 69 -1.37 -4.12 -10.65
CA GLU A 69 -0.11 -4.78 -11.02
C GLU A 69 -0.18 -5.34 -12.44
N GLN A 70 -1.25 -6.07 -12.78
CA GLN A 70 -1.44 -6.60 -14.13
C GLN A 70 -1.40 -5.47 -15.17
N ILE A 71 -2.12 -4.37 -14.93
CA ILE A 71 -2.12 -3.21 -15.84
C ILE A 71 -0.72 -2.62 -15.99
N VAL A 72 0.06 -2.51 -14.91
CA VAL A 72 1.45 -2.02 -14.96
C VAL A 72 2.32 -2.96 -15.77
N PHE A 73 2.25 -4.28 -15.52
CA PHE A 73 2.99 -5.29 -16.27
C PHE A 73 2.66 -5.26 -17.77
N PHE A 74 1.38 -5.13 -18.14
CA PHE A 74 0.97 -5.01 -19.55
C PHE A 74 1.49 -3.74 -20.23
N ARG A 75 1.68 -2.65 -19.47
CA ARG A 75 2.18 -1.37 -20.00
C ARG A 75 3.71 -1.31 -20.05
N GLN A 76 4.41 -2.20 -19.37
CA GLN A 76 5.88 -2.29 -19.36
C GLN A 76 6.34 -3.74 -19.54
N PRO A 77 6.20 -4.32 -20.74
CA PRO A 77 6.65 -5.69 -21.01
C PRO A 77 8.17 -5.89 -20.90
N ASP A 78 8.97 -4.81 -20.96
CA ASP A 78 10.44 -4.88 -21.01
C ASP A 78 11.14 -4.96 -19.64
N THR A 79 10.42 -5.00 -18.51
CA THR A 79 11.08 -5.09 -17.20
C THR A 79 11.36 -6.51 -16.71
N MET A 80 11.07 -7.53 -17.52
CA MET A 80 11.13 -8.92 -17.07
C MET A 80 12.40 -9.70 -17.43
N ASN A 81 13.43 -9.14 -18.10
CA ASN A 81 14.64 -9.93 -18.41
C ASN A 81 16.02 -9.32 -18.16
N GLU A 82 16.20 -8.00 -17.99
CA GLU A 82 17.51 -7.48 -17.55
C GLU A 82 17.29 -6.24 -16.71
N ALA A 83 17.88 -6.19 -15.51
CA ALA A 83 17.78 -5.05 -14.60
C ALA A 83 18.14 -3.71 -15.29
N PRO A 84 17.19 -2.76 -15.44
CA PRO A 84 17.49 -1.42 -15.94
C PRO A 84 17.12 -0.33 -14.93
N ALA A 85 16.79 -0.68 -13.67
CA ALA A 85 16.82 0.28 -12.57
C ALA A 85 18.23 0.89 -12.41
N SER A 86 19.26 0.18 -12.90
CA SER A 86 20.65 0.62 -12.88
C SER A 86 20.94 1.87 -13.72
N TYR A 87 20.46 2.01 -14.96
CA TYR A 87 21.00 3.09 -15.82
C TYR A 87 20.47 4.49 -15.46
N ALA A 88 19.16 4.65 -15.32
CA ALA A 88 18.59 5.96 -14.98
C ALA A 88 18.99 6.39 -13.56
N GLN A 89 18.97 5.47 -12.59
CA GLN A 89 19.40 5.77 -11.22
C GLN A 89 20.93 5.99 -11.14
N ALA A 90 21.75 5.22 -11.87
CA ALA A 90 23.19 5.47 -11.95
C ALA A 90 23.50 6.80 -12.63
N ARG A 91 22.71 7.22 -13.62
CA ARG A 91 22.89 8.51 -14.29
C ARG A 91 22.52 9.67 -13.37
N ILE A 92 21.42 9.55 -12.64
CA ILE A 92 21.03 10.54 -11.62
C ILE A 92 22.12 10.63 -10.54
N TRP A 93 22.63 9.50 -10.06
CA TRP A 93 23.68 9.47 -9.05
C TRP A 93 25.01 10.06 -9.56
N LEU A 94 25.39 9.79 -10.81
CA LEU A 94 26.58 10.37 -11.43
C LEU A 94 26.45 11.89 -11.59
N ASP A 95 25.29 12.39 -12.03
CA ASP A 95 25.02 13.81 -12.20
C ASP A 95 24.95 14.57 -10.86
N GLU A 96 24.50 13.92 -9.78
CA GLU A 96 24.55 14.48 -8.42
C GLU A 96 25.98 14.53 -7.88
N ARG A 97 26.79 13.49 -8.11
CA ARG A 97 28.19 13.46 -7.69
C ARG A 97 29.02 14.56 -8.36
N ILE A 98 28.87 14.74 -9.68
CA ILE A 98 29.54 15.82 -10.43
C ILE A 98 29.15 17.20 -9.89
N ARG A 99 27.86 17.41 -9.58
CA ARG A 99 27.38 18.67 -8.99
C ARG A 99 27.94 18.92 -7.60
N PHE A 100 28.09 17.89 -6.78
CA PHE A 100 28.65 18.01 -5.45
C PHE A 100 30.14 18.34 -5.48
N ASP A 101 30.91 17.65 -6.33
CA ASP A 101 32.34 17.90 -6.50
C ASP A 101 32.62 19.30 -7.07
N SER A 102 31.81 19.75 -8.04
CA SER A 102 31.91 21.11 -8.60
C SER A 102 31.64 22.21 -7.57
N LYS A 103 30.78 21.97 -6.57
CA LYS A 103 30.50 22.95 -5.51
C LYS A 103 31.64 23.03 -4.50
N ASN A 104 32.28 21.90 -4.19
CA ASN A 104 33.37 21.87 -3.24
C ASN A 104 34.69 22.42 -3.81
N SER A 105 34.87 22.42 -5.14
CA SER A 105 36.01 23.09 -5.79
C SER A 105 35.90 24.62 -5.85
N GLN A 106 34.75 25.21 -5.52
CA GLN A 106 34.56 26.67 -5.47
C GLN A 106 34.67 27.26 -4.05
N VAL A 107 34.90 26.41 -3.04
CA VAL A 107 35.01 26.82 -1.62
C VAL A 107 36.45 26.59 -1.08
N ALA A 108 37.42 26.38 -1.98
CA ALA A 108 38.85 26.32 -1.65
C ALA A 108 39.59 27.55 -2.19
#